data_AF-A0A0D0BHK0-F1
#
_entry.id   AF-A0A0D0BHK0-F1
#
_cell.length_a   1.000
_cell.length_b   1.000
_cell.length_c   1.000
_cell.angle_alpha   90.00
_cell.angle_beta   90.00
_cell.angle_gamma   90.00
#
_symmetry.space_group_name_H-M   'P 1'
#
loop_
_entity.id
_entity.type
_entity.pdbx_description
1 polymer ?
#
loop_
_entity_poly.entity_id
_entity_poly.type
_entity_poly.pdbx_seq_one_letter_code
_entity_poly.pdbx_strand_id
1 'polypeptide(L)'
;MRTFTIFPLNRQFLLVNNLAQRTQSYHSTRYMDITQELKQTDKSRNKGPSPKLRGHPRDDPRVRVSKSLSWLLRHGANNAGLYMRDDGYAKVLDVLSNPMFRDINFSQLQEIVSKDQKQRFHLLPEPRSSGSPSDIWWIRANQGHSLKTVTLDVQPITSASDIPMAVHGTTLNAWELIATHGLSKMKRNHIHLAQGIPGDNVISGMRNSSQILIFVDVQKALDDGVLFYLSANGVVLTDGNEGFLSPIYFQRVEFAKGRLPVPGWEGAGPVVARAPLPQSSLAQDLQVVQSDPQVIQSDPSTSEST
;
A
#
# COMPACT_ATOMS: atom_id res chain seq x y z
N MET A 1 -75.25 -0.27 5.90
CA MET A 1 -74.59 -1.08 4.84
C MET A 1 -73.68 -0.19 4.01
N ARG A 2 -72.36 -0.24 4.21
CA ARG A 2 -71.37 0.16 3.20
C ARG A 2 -70.12 -0.71 3.39
N THR A 3 -69.90 -1.56 2.41
CA THR A 3 -68.78 -2.50 2.25
C THR A 3 -67.52 -1.72 1.84
N PHE A 4 -66.38 -2.00 2.49
CA PHE A 4 -65.06 -1.56 2.04
C PHE A 4 -64.36 -2.73 1.32
N THR A 5 -64.04 -2.53 0.05
CA THR A 5 -63.28 -3.44 -0.80
C THR A 5 -61.78 -3.26 -0.55
N ILE A 6 -61.08 -4.36 -0.25
CA ILE A 6 -59.61 -4.42 -0.11
C ILE A 6 -58.99 -4.62 -1.50
N PHE A 7 -58.08 -3.72 -1.92
CA PHE A 7 -57.22 -3.91 -3.08
C PHE A 7 -55.91 -4.62 -2.68
N PRO A 8 -55.35 -5.54 -3.50
CA PRO A 8 -54.17 -6.30 -3.12
C PRO A 8 -52.87 -5.51 -3.34
N LEU A 9 -52.01 -5.50 -2.32
CA LEU A 9 -50.59 -5.19 -2.42
C LEU A 9 -49.89 -6.26 -3.27
N ASN A 10 -49.64 -6.00 -4.56
CA ASN A 10 -48.76 -6.89 -5.33
C ASN A 10 -47.99 -6.24 -6.49
N ARG A 11 -47.80 -4.90 -6.48
CA ARG A 11 -47.08 -4.20 -7.56
C ARG A 11 -45.71 -3.63 -7.17
N GLN A 12 -45.37 -3.57 -5.88
CA GLN A 12 -44.07 -3.04 -5.42
C GLN A 12 -42.99 -4.13 -5.29
N PHE A 13 -43.36 -5.40 -5.08
CA PHE A 13 -42.40 -6.51 -4.94
C PHE A 13 -41.78 -6.97 -6.28
N LEU A 14 -42.50 -6.77 -7.40
CA LEU A 14 -42.05 -7.14 -8.74
C LEU A 14 -41.00 -6.19 -9.35
N LEU A 15 -40.95 -4.93 -8.91
CA LEU A 15 -40.00 -3.93 -9.42
C LEU A 15 -38.60 -4.08 -8.82
N VAL A 16 -38.50 -4.46 -7.53
CA VAL A 16 -37.21 -4.63 -6.84
C VAL A 16 -36.48 -5.90 -7.32
N ASN A 17 -37.21 -6.98 -7.57
CA ASN A 17 -36.64 -8.23 -8.12
C ASN A 17 -36.16 -8.07 -9.57
N ASN A 18 -36.85 -7.26 -10.38
CA ASN A 18 -36.41 -6.97 -11.76
C ASN A 18 -35.13 -6.13 -11.81
N LEU A 19 -34.92 -5.22 -10.85
CA LEU A 19 -33.68 -4.45 -10.75
C LEU A 19 -32.49 -5.35 -10.37
N ALA A 20 -32.67 -6.25 -9.39
CA ALA A 20 -31.64 -7.19 -8.95
C ALA A 20 -31.28 -8.22 -10.03
N GLN A 21 -32.26 -8.69 -10.80
CA GLN A 21 -32.01 -9.59 -11.94
C GLN A 21 -31.36 -8.86 -13.12
N ARG A 22 -31.71 -7.59 -13.37
CA ARG A 22 -31.02 -6.73 -14.36
C ARG A 22 -29.57 -6.46 -13.96
N THR A 23 -29.26 -6.18 -12.70
CA THR A 23 -27.88 -5.95 -12.27
C THR A 23 -27.05 -7.23 -12.32
N GLN A 24 -27.61 -8.40 -11.95
CA GLN A 24 -26.95 -9.70 -12.11
C GLN A 24 -26.70 -10.07 -13.57
N SER A 25 -27.70 -9.92 -14.44
CA SER A 25 -27.56 -10.18 -15.88
C SER A 25 -26.54 -9.24 -16.53
N TYR A 26 -26.57 -7.95 -16.17
CA TYR A 26 -25.61 -6.95 -16.65
C TYR A 26 -24.17 -7.25 -16.20
N HIS A 27 -23.97 -7.70 -14.96
CA HIS A 27 -22.64 -8.12 -14.48
C HIS A 27 -22.16 -9.41 -15.15
N SER A 28 -23.06 -10.35 -15.46
CA SER A 28 -22.74 -11.65 -16.06
C SER A 28 -22.32 -11.55 -17.53
N THR A 29 -23.00 -10.73 -18.34
CA THR A 29 -22.63 -10.54 -19.75
C THR A 29 -21.28 -9.82 -19.90
N ARG A 30 -21.06 -8.76 -19.10
CA ARG A 30 -19.79 -8.01 -19.03
C ARG A 30 -18.60 -8.88 -18.60
N TYR A 31 -18.88 -9.92 -17.80
CA TYR A 31 -17.93 -10.93 -17.35
C TYR A 31 -17.31 -11.72 -18.51
N MET A 32 -18.17 -12.08 -19.46
CA MET A 32 -17.81 -12.94 -20.57
C MET A 32 -16.92 -12.19 -21.57
N ASP A 33 -17.13 -10.90 -21.77
CA ASP A 33 -16.37 -10.10 -22.74
C ASP A 33 -14.90 -9.93 -22.37
N ILE A 34 -14.59 -9.57 -21.11
CA ILE A 34 -13.20 -9.47 -20.63
C ILE A 34 -12.50 -10.83 -20.69
N THR A 35 -13.22 -11.89 -20.32
CA THR A 35 -12.69 -13.26 -20.37
C THR A 35 -12.39 -13.69 -21.80
N GLN A 36 -13.21 -13.27 -22.78
CA GLN A 36 -12.96 -13.54 -24.20
C GLN A 36 -11.78 -12.74 -24.75
N GLU A 37 -11.63 -11.48 -24.36
CA GLU A 37 -10.49 -10.62 -24.75
C GLU A 37 -9.17 -11.18 -24.20
N LEU A 38 -9.15 -11.62 -22.94
CA LEU A 38 -8.01 -12.32 -22.34
C LEU A 38 -7.66 -13.62 -23.10
N LYS A 39 -8.66 -14.44 -23.46
CA LYS A 39 -8.45 -15.67 -24.23
C LYS A 39 -7.90 -15.42 -25.64
N GLN A 40 -8.22 -14.29 -26.26
CA GLN A 40 -7.64 -13.91 -27.56
C GLN A 40 -6.17 -13.50 -27.41
N THR A 41 -5.80 -12.77 -26.35
CA THR A 41 -4.39 -12.41 -26.08
C THR A 41 -3.51 -13.61 -25.70
N ASP A 42 -4.08 -14.64 -25.07
CA ASP A 42 -3.34 -15.81 -24.58
C ASP A 42 -2.86 -16.77 -25.69
N LYS A 43 -3.52 -16.76 -26.86
CA LYS A 43 -3.18 -17.63 -28.00
C LYS A 43 -1.80 -17.36 -28.63
N SER A 44 -1.12 -16.28 -28.25
CA SER A 44 0.19 -15.87 -28.81
C SER A 44 1.38 -16.05 -27.86
N ARG A 45 1.18 -16.62 -26.66
CA ARG A 45 2.18 -16.51 -25.57
C ARG A 45 3.20 -17.65 -25.53
N ASN A 46 4.47 -17.28 -25.41
CA ASN A 46 5.60 -18.19 -25.21
C ASN A 46 5.62 -18.70 -23.76
N LYS A 47 5.56 -20.02 -23.55
CA LYS A 47 5.42 -20.68 -22.22
C LYS A 47 6.75 -20.73 -21.44
N GLY A 48 7.33 -19.58 -21.15
CA GLY A 48 8.42 -19.47 -20.19
C GLY A 48 7.96 -19.77 -18.75
N PRO A 49 8.88 -20.10 -17.82
CA PRO A 49 8.54 -20.25 -16.41
C PRO A 49 8.02 -18.92 -15.84
N SER A 50 6.84 -18.96 -15.18
CA SER A 50 6.27 -17.77 -14.55
C SER A 50 7.16 -17.27 -13.42
N PRO A 51 7.37 -15.95 -13.29
CA PRO A 51 8.01 -15.37 -12.12
C PRO A 51 7.31 -15.81 -10.84
N LYS A 52 8.08 -16.15 -9.79
CA LYS A 52 7.51 -16.60 -8.51
C LYS A 52 6.71 -15.48 -7.84
N LEU A 53 5.45 -15.77 -7.50
CA LEU A 53 4.61 -14.90 -6.66
C LEU A 53 5.30 -14.62 -5.32
N ARG A 54 5.19 -13.38 -4.85
CA ARG A 54 5.67 -12.93 -3.53
C ARG A 54 4.88 -13.60 -2.40
N GLY A 55 5.49 -13.62 -1.21
CA GLY A 55 4.92 -14.26 -0.02
C GLY A 55 5.57 -15.60 0.30
N HIS A 56 5.20 -16.18 1.44
CA HIS A 56 5.73 -17.46 1.87
C HIS A 56 5.03 -18.59 1.09
N PRO A 57 5.72 -19.69 0.71
CA PRO A 57 5.09 -20.79 -0.03
C PRO A 57 3.88 -21.43 0.69
N ARG A 58 3.82 -21.32 2.02
CA ARG A 58 2.70 -21.80 2.86
C ARG A 58 1.53 -20.81 2.98
N ASP A 59 1.66 -19.59 2.46
CA ASP A 59 0.56 -18.63 2.44
C ASP A 59 -0.55 -19.12 1.49
N ASP A 60 -1.82 -18.80 1.80
CA ASP A 60 -2.93 -18.99 0.85
C ASP A 60 -2.57 -18.36 -0.51
N PRO A 61 -2.83 -19.04 -1.64
CA PRO A 61 -2.51 -18.53 -2.97
C PRO A 61 -3.03 -17.10 -3.21
N ARG A 62 -4.23 -16.76 -2.76
CA ARG A 62 -4.81 -15.40 -2.90
C ARG A 62 -4.02 -14.37 -2.12
N VAL A 63 -3.47 -14.73 -0.96
CA VAL A 63 -2.59 -13.85 -0.18
C VAL A 63 -1.30 -13.56 -0.94
N ARG A 64 -0.72 -14.58 -1.59
CA ARG A 64 0.48 -14.43 -2.42
C ARG A 64 0.23 -13.53 -3.63
N VAL A 65 -0.94 -13.68 -4.25
CA VAL A 65 -1.38 -12.81 -5.35
C VAL A 65 -1.58 -11.38 -4.87
N SER A 66 -2.30 -11.17 -3.77
CA SER A 66 -2.50 -9.84 -3.18
C SER A 66 -1.18 -9.15 -2.83
N LYS A 67 -0.21 -9.89 -2.27
CA LYS A 67 1.16 -9.37 -2.01
C LYS A 67 1.89 -9.00 -3.31
N SER A 68 1.75 -9.82 -4.34
CA SER A 68 2.37 -9.60 -5.65
C SER A 68 1.75 -8.40 -6.37
N LEU A 69 0.42 -8.29 -6.35
CA LEU A 69 -0.35 -7.18 -6.90
C LEU A 69 -0.03 -5.87 -6.18
N SER A 70 0.05 -5.90 -4.85
CA SER A 70 0.49 -4.74 -4.05
C SER A 70 1.89 -4.28 -4.47
N TRP A 71 2.82 -5.21 -4.70
CA TRP A 71 4.17 -4.84 -5.14
C TRP A 71 4.17 -4.26 -6.55
N LEU A 72 3.46 -4.90 -7.50
CA LEU A 72 3.37 -4.43 -8.87
C LEU A 72 2.83 -2.99 -8.91
N LEU A 73 1.69 -2.76 -8.25
CA LEU A 73 1.00 -1.48 -8.30
C LEU A 73 1.70 -0.36 -7.51
N ARG A 74 2.58 -0.67 -6.55
CA ARG A 74 3.25 0.35 -5.72
C ARG A 74 4.69 0.62 -6.11
N HIS A 75 5.36 -0.36 -6.71
CA HIS A 75 6.81 -0.37 -6.88
C HIS A 75 7.24 -0.95 -8.23
N GLY A 76 6.58 -2.01 -8.69
CA GLY A 76 7.06 -2.86 -9.78
C GLY A 76 6.62 -2.46 -11.18
N ALA A 77 5.74 -1.46 -11.34
CA ALA A 77 5.10 -1.13 -12.61
C ALA A 77 6.13 -0.90 -13.74
N ASN A 78 7.10 -0.01 -13.52
CA ASN A 78 8.14 0.30 -14.50
C ASN A 78 8.98 -0.94 -14.85
N ASN A 79 9.39 -1.71 -13.85
CA ASN A 79 10.18 -2.94 -14.04
C ASN A 79 9.40 -4.01 -14.82
N ALA A 80 8.07 -3.99 -14.71
CA ALA A 80 7.17 -4.90 -15.40
C ALA A 80 6.75 -4.40 -16.79
N GLY A 81 7.20 -3.22 -17.22
CA GLY A 81 6.71 -2.56 -18.44
C GLY A 81 5.22 -2.23 -18.38
N LEU A 82 4.64 -2.14 -17.18
CA LEU A 82 3.24 -1.84 -16.97
C LEU A 82 3.04 -0.33 -16.98
N TYR A 83 2.28 0.16 -17.97
CA TYR A 83 1.85 1.56 -17.97
C TYR A 83 0.94 1.85 -16.77
N MET A 84 1.21 2.97 -16.11
CA MET A 84 0.44 3.47 -14.99
C MET A 84 0.17 4.95 -15.20
N ARG A 85 -1.10 5.34 -15.06
CA ARG A 85 -1.54 6.73 -15.06
C ARG A 85 -0.99 7.47 -13.84
N ASP A 86 -0.97 8.79 -13.91
CA ASP A 86 -0.49 9.65 -12.82
C ASP A 86 -1.32 9.49 -11.54
N ASP A 87 -2.61 9.15 -11.65
CA ASP A 87 -3.51 8.85 -10.53
C ASP A 87 -3.34 7.42 -9.95
N GLY A 88 -2.34 6.69 -10.44
CA GLY A 88 -1.93 5.35 -10.00
C GLY A 88 -2.69 4.19 -10.63
N TYR A 89 -3.63 4.45 -11.55
CA TYR A 89 -4.38 3.38 -12.21
C TYR A 89 -3.61 2.72 -13.35
N ALA A 90 -3.64 1.39 -13.36
CA ALA A 90 -3.19 0.55 -14.47
C ALA A 90 -4.39 -0.22 -15.05
N LYS A 91 -4.36 -0.50 -16.36
CA LYS A 91 -5.44 -1.29 -16.99
C LYS A 91 -5.40 -2.71 -16.45
N VAL A 92 -6.56 -3.24 -16.08
CA VAL A 92 -6.68 -4.60 -15.55
C VAL A 92 -6.22 -5.65 -16.58
N LEU A 93 -6.51 -5.44 -17.86
CA LEU A 93 -6.04 -6.32 -18.94
C LEU A 93 -4.51 -6.41 -18.97
N ASP A 94 -3.80 -5.29 -18.83
CA ASP A 94 -2.34 -5.25 -18.84
C ASP A 94 -1.76 -5.92 -17.59
N VAL A 95 -2.40 -5.72 -16.42
CA VAL A 95 -2.04 -6.39 -15.17
C VAL A 95 -2.19 -7.90 -15.27
N LEU A 96 -3.32 -8.39 -15.80
CA LEU A 96 -3.57 -9.84 -15.97
C LEU A 96 -2.74 -10.46 -17.09
N SER A 97 -2.26 -9.64 -18.02
CA SER A 97 -1.33 -10.08 -19.08
C SER A 97 0.10 -10.23 -18.59
N ASN A 98 0.43 -9.68 -17.42
CA ASN A 98 1.75 -9.85 -16.83
C ASN A 98 1.98 -11.34 -16.47
N PRO A 99 3.15 -11.94 -16.80
CA PRO A 99 3.43 -13.35 -16.54
C PRO A 99 3.25 -13.80 -15.08
N MET A 100 3.36 -12.87 -14.13
CA MET A 100 3.15 -13.11 -12.70
C MET A 100 1.68 -13.45 -12.36
N PHE A 101 0.72 -13.00 -13.16
CA PHE A 101 -0.73 -13.15 -12.90
C PHE A 101 -1.44 -14.02 -13.93
N ARG A 102 -0.70 -14.76 -14.78
CA ARG A 102 -1.27 -15.55 -15.89
C ARG A 102 -2.32 -16.57 -15.45
N ASP A 103 -2.19 -17.10 -14.24
CA ASP A 103 -3.05 -18.17 -13.72
C ASP A 103 -4.33 -17.60 -13.05
N ILE A 104 -4.60 -16.30 -13.26
CA ILE A 104 -5.67 -15.56 -12.59
C ILE A 104 -6.52 -14.83 -13.62
N ASN A 105 -7.82 -14.99 -13.51
CA ASN A 105 -8.79 -14.25 -14.31
C ASN A 105 -9.33 -13.04 -13.55
N PHE A 106 -10.12 -12.23 -14.24
CA PHE A 106 -10.74 -11.04 -13.66
C PHE A 106 -11.60 -11.35 -12.41
N SER A 107 -12.15 -12.56 -12.28
CA SER A 107 -13.12 -12.92 -11.22
C SER A 107 -12.42 -13.12 -9.92
N GLN A 108 -11.33 -13.85 -10.03
CA GLN A 108 -10.39 -14.04 -8.95
C GLN A 108 -9.76 -12.70 -8.54
N LEU A 109 -9.46 -11.80 -9.49
CA LEU A 109 -8.99 -10.45 -9.16
C LEU A 109 -10.05 -9.65 -8.38
N GLN A 110 -11.30 -9.64 -8.83
CA GLN A 110 -12.40 -8.98 -8.13
C GLN A 110 -12.66 -9.60 -6.74
N GLU A 111 -12.55 -10.91 -6.61
CA GLU A 111 -12.64 -11.61 -5.32
C GLU A 111 -11.49 -11.17 -4.39
N ILE A 112 -10.27 -11.06 -4.91
CA ILE A 112 -9.10 -10.60 -4.15
C ILE A 112 -9.30 -9.16 -3.67
N VAL A 113 -9.80 -8.27 -4.53
CA VAL A 113 -10.07 -6.87 -4.18
C VAL A 113 -11.20 -6.77 -3.17
N SER A 114 -12.30 -7.50 -3.37
CA SER A 114 -13.47 -7.44 -2.47
C SER A 114 -13.19 -8.06 -1.10
N LYS A 115 -12.37 -9.11 -1.02
CA LYS A 115 -11.94 -9.75 0.25
C LYS A 115 -10.72 -9.08 0.88
N ASP A 116 -10.19 -8.02 0.30
CA ASP A 116 -9.07 -7.29 0.90
C ASP A 116 -9.53 -6.50 2.12
N GLN A 117 -9.35 -7.12 3.28
CA GLN A 117 -9.65 -6.50 4.57
C GLN A 117 -8.95 -5.17 4.79
N LYS A 118 -7.83 -4.90 4.11
CA LYS A 118 -7.09 -3.63 4.28
C LYS A 118 -7.51 -2.57 3.26
N GLN A 119 -8.42 -2.89 2.34
CA GLN A 119 -8.86 -1.97 1.28
C GLN A 119 -7.67 -1.32 0.56
N ARG A 120 -6.69 -2.14 0.13
CA ARG A 120 -5.46 -1.68 -0.53
C ARG A 120 -5.70 -1.30 -1.97
N PHE A 121 -6.72 -1.86 -2.59
CA PHE A 121 -6.97 -1.73 -4.02
C PHE A 121 -8.29 -1.03 -4.27
N HIS A 122 -8.35 -0.34 -5.40
CA HIS A 122 -9.60 0.20 -5.93
C HIS A 122 -9.74 -0.19 -7.40
N LEU A 123 -10.91 -0.71 -7.75
CA LEU A 123 -11.30 -1.06 -9.11
C LEU A 123 -12.24 0.01 -9.64
N LEU A 124 -11.89 0.58 -10.79
CA LEU A 124 -12.67 1.62 -11.44
C LEU A 124 -13.13 1.12 -12.81
N PRO A 125 -14.45 0.96 -13.04
CA PRO A 125 -14.99 0.77 -14.38
C PRO A 125 -15.06 2.12 -15.10
N GLU A 126 -14.43 2.23 -16.26
CA GLU A 126 -14.57 3.38 -17.13
C GLU A 126 -15.52 3.02 -18.29
N PRO A 127 -16.64 3.76 -18.45
CA PRO A 127 -17.63 3.46 -19.46
C PRO A 127 -17.04 3.64 -20.86
N ARG A 128 -17.44 2.72 -21.74
CA ARG A 128 -17.15 2.68 -23.18
C ARG A 128 -17.05 4.07 -23.84
N SER A 129 -15.90 4.39 -24.43
CA SER A 129 -15.83 5.37 -25.52
C SER A 129 -16.35 4.72 -26.81
N SER A 130 -17.12 5.45 -27.61
CA SER A 130 -17.74 4.98 -28.86
C SER A 130 -16.73 4.19 -29.72
N GLY A 131 -16.88 2.86 -29.80
CA GLY A 131 -16.05 1.98 -30.65
C GLY A 131 -15.39 0.78 -29.97
N SER A 132 -15.22 0.74 -28.64
CA SER A 132 -14.66 -0.44 -27.94
C SER A 132 -15.74 -1.50 -27.66
N PRO A 133 -15.52 -2.82 -27.76
CA PRO A 133 -16.56 -3.82 -27.51
C PRO A 133 -16.97 -3.98 -26.03
N SER A 134 -16.11 -3.60 -25.09
CA SER A 134 -16.27 -3.81 -23.64
C SER A 134 -15.85 -2.57 -22.84
N ASP A 135 -16.33 -2.49 -21.58
CA ASP A 135 -15.88 -1.45 -20.64
C ASP A 135 -14.46 -1.72 -20.15
N ILE A 136 -13.69 -0.64 -19.98
CA ILE A 136 -12.29 -0.73 -19.55
C ILE A 136 -12.26 -0.72 -18.03
N TRP A 137 -11.63 -1.74 -17.44
CA TRP A 137 -11.38 -1.79 -16.01
C TRP A 137 -9.98 -1.33 -15.66
N TRP A 138 -9.91 -0.48 -14.65
CA TRP A 138 -8.69 0.04 -14.09
C TRP A 138 -8.52 -0.41 -12.65
N ILE A 139 -7.27 -0.61 -12.21
CA ILE A 139 -6.93 -0.94 -10.84
C ILE A 139 -5.79 -0.08 -10.34
N ARG A 140 -5.88 0.40 -9.09
CA ARG A 140 -4.77 1.07 -8.40
C ARG A 140 -4.59 0.55 -6.99
N ALA A 141 -3.42 0.83 -6.40
CA ALA A 141 -3.26 0.78 -4.95
C ALA A 141 -3.67 2.14 -4.33
N ASN A 142 -4.39 2.12 -3.22
CA ASN A 142 -4.92 3.32 -2.55
C ASN A 142 -3.84 4.14 -1.83
N GLN A 143 -2.68 3.53 -1.57
CA GLN A 143 -1.61 4.08 -0.75
C GLN A 143 -0.32 3.25 -0.88
N GLY A 144 0.79 3.78 -0.38
CA GLY A 144 2.05 3.05 -0.20
C GLY A 144 2.95 2.96 -1.43
N HIS A 145 2.72 3.84 -2.41
CA HIS A 145 3.53 3.97 -3.62
C HIS A 145 4.95 4.45 -3.32
N SER A 146 5.90 4.01 -4.15
CA SER A 146 7.25 4.60 -4.28
C SER A 146 7.52 5.15 -5.67
N LEU A 147 6.57 5.00 -6.61
CA LEU A 147 6.67 5.53 -7.96
C LEU A 147 6.47 7.04 -7.88
N LYS A 148 7.45 7.80 -8.39
CA LYS A 148 7.44 9.27 -8.32
C LYS A 148 6.42 9.91 -9.26
N THR A 149 6.03 9.20 -10.31
CA THR A 149 5.01 9.64 -11.27
C THR A 149 3.59 9.52 -10.75
N VAL A 150 3.38 8.84 -9.61
CA VAL A 150 2.04 8.63 -9.06
C VAL A 150 1.71 9.67 -8.02
N THR A 151 0.69 10.48 -8.30
CA THR A 151 0.05 11.45 -7.41
C THR A 151 -1.36 10.95 -7.10
N LEU A 152 -1.59 10.54 -5.85
CA LEU A 152 -2.90 10.04 -5.43
C LEU A 152 -3.82 11.19 -5.01
N ASP A 153 -5.11 11.06 -5.32
CA ASP A 153 -6.14 11.91 -4.72
C ASP A 153 -6.26 11.61 -3.23
N VAL A 154 -5.69 12.48 -2.42
CA VAL A 154 -5.73 12.44 -0.95
C VAL A 154 -6.38 13.72 -0.45
N GLN A 155 -7.18 13.62 0.60
CA GLN A 155 -7.88 14.79 1.16
C GLN A 155 -6.98 15.50 2.17
N PRO A 156 -6.81 16.82 2.12
CA PRO A 156 -6.02 17.53 3.13
C PRO A 156 -6.67 17.39 4.50
N ILE A 157 -5.85 17.21 5.53
CA ILE A 157 -6.26 17.28 6.94
C ILE A 157 -5.89 18.67 7.44
N THR A 158 -6.88 19.42 7.93
CA THR A 158 -6.72 20.83 8.32
C THR A 158 -6.84 21.05 9.82
N SER A 159 -7.42 20.09 10.54
CA SER A 159 -7.49 20.07 11.99
C SER A 159 -7.28 18.67 12.53
N ALA A 160 -6.72 18.54 13.73
CA ALA A 160 -6.68 17.26 14.42
C ALA A 160 -8.08 16.66 14.67
N SER A 161 -9.15 17.46 14.65
CA SER A 161 -10.53 16.98 14.78
C SER A 161 -11.07 16.25 13.54
N ASP A 162 -10.40 16.36 12.38
CA ASP A 162 -10.77 15.66 11.15
C ASP A 162 -10.54 14.14 11.24
N ILE A 163 -9.76 13.69 12.22
CA ILE A 163 -9.34 12.30 12.40
C ILE A 163 -9.40 11.90 13.88
N PRO A 164 -9.67 10.61 14.20
CA PRO A 164 -9.72 10.18 15.60
C PRO A 164 -8.33 10.15 16.26
N MET A 165 -7.29 9.82 15.48
CA MET A 165 -5.88 9.84 15.91
C MET A 165 -4.95 9.61 14.70
N ALA A 166 -3.65 9.80 14.92
CA ALA A 166 -2.60 9.36 14.01
C ALA A 166 -1.52 8.59 14.79
N VAL A 167 -1.38 7.29 14.52
CA VAL A 167 -0.44 6.42 15.22
C VAL A 167 0.42 5.61 14.25
N HIS A 168 1.72 5.57 14.51
CA HIS A 168 2.67 4.74 13.78
C HIS A 168 3.06 3.51 14.58
N GLY A 169 2.88 2.32 14.00
CA GLY A 169 3.34 1.07 14.59
C GLY A 169 4.70 0.66 14.03
N THR A 170 5.70 0.47 14.89
CA THR A 170 7.07 0.08 14.49
C THR A 170 7.62 -1.09 15.33
N THR A 171 8.81 -1.59 15.00
CA THR A 171 9.52 -2.63 15.77
C THR A 171 10.44 -2.00 16.81
N LEU A 172 10.86 -2.77 17.81
CA LEU A 172 11.81 -2.29 18.84
C LEU A 172 13.13 -1.81 18.22
N ASN A 173 13.70 -2.57 17.28
CA ASN A 173 14.97 -2.21 16.65
C ASN A 173 14.87 -0.90 15.86
N ALA A 174 13.74 -0.66 15.18
CA ALA A 174 13.56 0.58 14.44
C ALA A 174 13.31 1.77 15.38
N TRP A 175 12.73 1.54 16.55
CA TRP A 175 12.45 2.57 17.55
C TRP A 175 13.72 3.28 18.03
N GLU A 176 14.85 2.58 18.18
CA GLU A 176 16.13 3.18 18.60
C GLU A 176 16.55 4.36 17.71
N LEU A 177 16.36 4.22 16.39
CA LEU A 177 16.64 5.29 15.43
C LEU A 177 15.50 6.31 15.37
N ILE A 178 14.24 5.85 15.41
CA ILE A 178 13.07 6.73 15.31
C ILE A 178 12.98 7.69 16.49
N ALA A 179 13.36 7.25 17.70
CA ALA A 179 13.33 8.08 18.90
C ALA A 179 14.23 9.32 18.79
N THR A 180 15.28 9.23 17.98
CA THR A 180 16.28 10.30 17.79
C THR A 180 16.09 11.07 16.49
N HIS A 181 15.79 10.39 15.39
CA HIS A 181 15.73 10.98 14.05
C HIS A 181 14.30 11.25 13.56
N GLY A 182 13.28 10.74 14.25
CA GLY A 182 11.90 10.83 13.83
C GLY A 182 11.46 9.72 12.87
N LEU A 183 10.20 9.80 12.44
CA LEU A 183 9.66 8.87 11.44
C LEU A 183 10.11 9.29 10.05
N SER A 184 10.59 8.34 9.24
CA SER A 184 10.96 8.61 7.85
C SER A 184 9.96 7.98 6.89
N LYS A 185 9.71 8.64 5.75
CA LYS A 185 9.00 8.01 4.62
C LYS A 185 9.77 6.85 3.98
N MET A 186 11.07 6.74 4.28
CA MET A 186 11.97 5.75 3.70
C MET A 186 11.90 5.80 2.17
N LYS A 187 11.68 4.66 1.51
CA LYS A 187 11.53 4.57 0.05
C LYS A 187 10.11 4.92 -0.46
N ARG A 188 9.16 5.23 0.42
CA ARG A 188 7.77 5.55 0.02
C ARG A 188 7.61 7.05 -0.25
N ASN A 189 6.48 7.41 -0.86
CA ASN A 189 6.13 8.81 -1.08
C ASN A 189 5.79 9.55 0.22
N HIS A 190 5.13 8.86 1.18
CA HIS A 190 4.69 9.44 2.46
C HIS A 190 5.02 8.54 3.65
N ILE A 191 5.05 9.13 4.84
CA ILE A 191 4.94 8.45 6.13
C ILE A 191 3.49 8.00 6.30
N HIS A 192 3.26 6.77 6.77
CA HIS A 192 1.94 6.18 6.98
C HIS A 192 1.61 6.10 8.47
N LEU A 193 0.46 6.66 8.84
CA LEU A 193 -0.09 6.69 10.19
C LEU A 193 -1.50 6.08 10.16
N ALA A 194 -1.81 5.22 11.12
CA ALA A 194 -3.13 4.62 11.27
C ALA A 194 -4.04 5.50 12.13
N GLN A 195 -5.36 5.39 11.92
CA GLN A 195 -6.39 6.05 12.72
C GLN A 195 -6.84 5.23 13.93
N GLY A 196 -6.01 4.28 14.36
CA GLY A 196 -6.29 3.43 15.51
C GLY A 196 -5.14 2.48 15.78
N ILE A 197 -5.30 1.70 16.84
CA ILE A 197 -4.36 0.67 17.29
C ILE A 197 -4.82 -0.76 16.96
N PRO A 198 -3.93 -1.77 16.95
CA PRO A 198 -4.33 -3.14 16.71
C PRO A 198 -5.32 -3.59 17.79
N GLY A 199 -6.53 -3.98 17.38
CA GLY A 199 -7.66 -4.28 18.26
C GLY A 199 -8.86 -3.34 18.05
N ASP A 200 -8.62 -2.08 17.67
CA ASP A 200 -9.66 -1.05 17.54
C ASP A 200 -10.15 -0.90 16.08
N ASN A 201 -10.68 -1.97 15.49
CA ASN A 201 -11.19 -1.97 14.11
C ASN A 201 -10.22 -1.38 13.06
N VAL A 202 -8.91 -1.41 13.31
CA VAL A 202 -7.92 -0.82 12.39
C VAL A 202 -7.76 -1.66 11.14
N ILE A 203 -8.31 -1.12 10.07
CA ILE A 203 -8.31 -1.72 8.74
C ILE A 203 -6.92 -1.62 8.10
N SER A 204 -6.27 -0.45 8.21
CA SER A 204 -5.07 -0.11 7.44
C SER A 204 -4.12 0.81 8.19
N GLY A 205 -2.89 0.94 7.69
CA GLY A 205 -1.86 1.83 8.28
C GLY A 205 -0.94 1.18 9.32
N MET A 206 -1.31 0.04 9.92
CA MET A 206 -0.47 -0.65 10.91
C MET A 206 -0.22 -2.13 10.59
N ARG A 207 0.92 -2.66 11.06
CA ARG A 207 1.29 -4.08 10.98
C ARG A 207 0.97 -4.77 12.31
N ASN A 208 0.51 -6.02 12.24
CA ASN A 208 0.24 -6.82 13.43
C ASN A 208 1.52 -7.16 14.22
N SER A 209 2.70 -7.05 13.57
CA SER A 209 4.00 -7.26 14.17
C SER A 209 4.57 -6.01 14.85
N SER A 210 3.82 -4.92 14.93
CA SER A 210 4.27 -3.69 15.60
C SER A 210 4.39 -3.93 17.10
N GLN A 211 5.53 -3.52 17.68
CA GLN A 211 5.86 -3.66 19.09
C GLN A 211 5.85 -2.32 19.82
N ILE A 212 6.01 -1.22 19.08
CA ILE A 212 5.98 0.16 19.57
C ILE A 212 4.90 0.92 18.81
N LEU A 213 4.14 1.74 19.54
CA LEU A 213 3.10 2.63 19.03
C LEU A 213 3.50 4.07 19.31
N ILE A 214 3.65 4.87 18.26
CA ILE A 214 4.03 6.28 18.34
C ILE A 214 2.80 7.10 17.99
N PHE A 215 2.26 7.82 18.96
CA PHE A 215 1.11 8.70 18.75
C PHE A 215 1.61 10.09 18.36
N VAL A 216 1.07 10.63 17.28
CA VAL A 216 1.48 11.92 16.73
C VAL A 216 0.51 13.01 17.18
N ASP A 217 1.07 14.11 17.66
CA ASP A 217 0.35 15.37 17.87
C ASP A 217 0.17 16.08 16.53
N VAL A 218 -0.96 15.79 15.87
CA VAL A 218 -1.24 16.31 14.53
C VAL A 218 -1.51 17.80 14.57
N GLN A 219 -2.17 18.33 15.61
CA GLN A 219 -2.46 19.76 15.68
C GLN A 219 -1.16 20.56 15.80
N LYS A 220 -0.27 20.14 16.70
CA LYS A 220 1.06 20.77 16.84
C LYS A 220 1.85 20.74 15.53
N ALA A 221 1.82 19.62 14.82
CA ALA A 221 2.51 19.49 13.55
C ALA A 221 1.90 20.38 12.46
N LEU A 222 0.57 20.50 12.39
CA LEU A 222 -0.13 21.41 11.48
C LEU A 222 0.20 22.88 11.78
N ASP A 223 0.23 23.26 13.05
CA ASP A 223 0.55 24.63 13.49
C ASP A 223 1.99 25.03 13.09
N ASP A 224 2.90 24.05 13.07
CA ASP A 224 4.29 24.20 12.60
C ASP A 224 4.43 24.08 11.06
N GLY A 225 3.32 23.91 10.33
CA GLY A 225 3.28 23.88 8.86
C GLY A 225 3.50 22.50 8.22
N VAL A 226 3.51 21.41 9.00
CA VAL A 226 3.59 20.05 8.46
C VAL A 226 2.24 19.65 7.86
N LEU A 227 2.24 19.28 6.57
CA LEU A 227 1.03 18.89 5.87
C LEU A 227 0.66 17.42 6.13
N PHE A 228 -0.63 17.18 6.34
CA PHE A 228 -1.22 15.86 6.47
C PHE A 228 -2.35 15.66 5.47
N TYR A 229 -2.53 14.41 5.06
CA TYR A 229 -3.56 14.01 4.11
C TYR A 229 -4.22 12.71 4.55
N LEU A 230 -5.48 12.52 4.17
CA LEU A 230 -6.24 11.30 4.37
C LEU A 230 -6.39 10.54 3.06
N SER A 231 -5.93 9.29 3.03
CA SER A 231 -6.15 8.42 1.88
C SER A 231 -7.60 7.93 1.80
N ALA A 232 -7.99 7.44 0.62
CA ALA A 232 -9.31 6.84 0.38
C ALA A 232 -9.66 5.66 1.33
N ASN A 233 -8.66 5.05 1.98
CA ASN A 233 -8.86 3.96 2.93
C ASN A 233 -8.53 4.32 4.38
N GLY A 234 -8.60 5.62 4.72
CA GLY A 234 -8.50 6.10 6.10
C GLY A 234 -7.08 6.09 6.68
N VAL A 235 -6.05 5.98 5.84
CA VAL A 235 -4.66 6.08 6.30
C VAL A 235 -4.25 7.54 6.27
N VAL A 236 -3.72 8.03 7.38
CA VAL A 236 -3.16 9.37 7.49
C VAL A 236 -1.76 9.35 6.89
N LEU A 237 -1.48 10.31 6.03
CA LEU A 237 -0.27 10.45 5.24
C LEU A 237 0.38 11.79 5.55
N THR A 238 1.70 11.84 5.63
CA THR A 238 2.45 13.10 5.64
C THR A 238 3.75 12.92 4.89
N ASP A 239 4.17 13.96 4.18
CA ASP A 239 5.52 14.01 3.61
C ASP A 239 6.59 14.21 4.68
N GLY A 240 6.19 14.72 5.86
CA GLY A 240 7.10 15.28 6.83
C GLY A 240 7.86 16.49 6.27
N ASN A 241 8.80 16.99 7.06
CA ASN A 241 9.77 17.99 6.60
C ASN A 241 10.97 17.23 6.04
N GLU A 242 11.25 17.43 4.75
CA GLU A 242 12.33 16.73 4.02
C GLU A 242 12.24 15.19 4.11
N GLY A 243 11.03 14.64 4.25
CA GLY A 243 10.82 13.19 4.38
C GLY A 243 10.80 12.65 5.81
N PHE A 244 10.91 13.52 6.81
CA PHE A 244 10.94 13.14 8.22
C PHE A 244 9.86 13.86 9.04
N LEU A 245 9.24 13.13 9.96
CA LEU A 245 8.40 13.69 11.01
C LEU A 245 9.18 13.64 12.33
N SER A 246 9.59 14.82 12.79
CA SER A 246 10.45 14.98 13.97
C SER A 246 9.82 14.39 15.24
N PRO A 247 10.63 13.83 16.17
CA PRO A 247 10.13 13.34 17.46
C PRO A 247 9.46 14.41 18.32
N ILE A 248 9.64 15.70 18.01
CA ILE A 248 8.94 16.80 18.71
C ILE A 248 7.41 16.76 18.54
N TYR A 249 6.93 16.04 17.53
CA TYR A 249 5.52 15.82 17.25
C TYR A 249 5.01 14.50 17.84
N PHE A 250 5.83 13.74 18.55
CA PHE A 250 5.33 12.54 19.22
C PHE A 250 4.66 12.95 20.52
N GLN A 251 3.34 12.79 20.55
CA GLN A 251 2.53 13.07 21.72
C GLN A 251 2.80 12.08 22.85
N ARG A 252 3.08 10.81 22.53
CA ARG A 252 3.45 9.76 23.49
C ARG A 252 3.85 8.49 22.75
N VAL A 253 4.59 7.62 23.42
CA VAL A 253 5.03 6.34 22.85
C VAL A 253 4.74 5.21 23.82
N GLU A 254 4.19 4.11 23.31
CA GLU A 254 3.80 2.95 24.11
C GLU A 254 4.35 1.66 23.54
N PHE A 255 4.54 0.68 24.40
CA PHE A 255 4.63 -0.72 23.98
C PHE A 255 3.26 -1.21 23.50
N ALA A 256 3.23 -1.83 22.32
CA ALA A 256 2.00 -2.38 21.74
C ALA A 256 1.39 -3.46 22.65
N LYS A 257 2.24 -4.26 23.32
CA LYS A 257 1.83 -5.20 24.35
C LYS A 257 1.72 -4.48 25.69
N GLY A 258 0.58 -4.62 26.37
CA GLY A 258 0.36 -4.05 27.70
C GLY A 258 0.11 -2.54 27.71
N ARG A 259 0.37 -1.82 26.60
CA ARG A 259 0.04 -0.39 26.43
C ARG A 259 0.68 0.50 27.49
N LEU A 260 1.84 0.06 27.99
CA LEU A 260 2.64 0.83 28.93
C LEU A 260 3.44 1.89 28.17
N PRO A 261 3.58 3.10 28.73
CA PRO A 261 4.49 4.11 28.18
C PRO A 261 5.91 3.57 28.03
N VAL A 262 6.59 3.97 26.97
CA VAL A 262 8.03 3.77 26.84
C VAL A 262 8.73 4.76 27.78
N PRO A 263 9.75 4.32 28.57
CA PRO A 263 10.48 5.22 29.45
C PRO A 263 11.05 6.44 28.72
N GLY A 264 10.83 7.63 29.26
CA GLY A 264 11.17 8.90 28.60
C GLY A 264 10.18 9.33 27.51
N TRP A 265 8.97 8.78 27.46
CA TRP A 265 7.90 9.16 26.53
C TRP A 265 6.51 9.12 27.20
N GLU A 266 6.47 9.38 28.51
CA GLU A 266 5.30 9.24 29.37
C GLU A 266 4.25 10.38 29.23
N GLY A 267 4.53 11.45 28.49
CA GLY A 267 3.66 12.63 28.38
C GLY A 267 3.65 13.29 27.00
N ALA A 268 2.90 14.40 26.88
CA ALA A 268 2.60 15.18 25.65
C ALA A 268 3.81 15.92 25.04
N GLY A 269 4.87 15.19 24.72
CA GLY A 269 6.01 15.74 24.00
C GLY A 269 7.28 14.90 24.19
N PRO A 270 8.32 15.17 23.38
CA PRO A 270 9.61 14.55 23.58
C PRO A 270 10.10 14.86 24.99
N VAL A 271 10.45 13.85 25.77
CA VAL A 271 11.30 14.07 26.93
C VAL A 271 12.62 14.59 26.37
N VAL A 272 12.82 15.89 26.54
CA VAL A 272 13.97 16.73 26.17
C VAL A 272 14.90 16.03 25.16
N ALA A 273 14.77 16.41 23.88
CA ALA A 273 15.61 15.94 22.79
C ALA A 273 17.04 15.68 23.29
N ARG A 274 17.44 14.40 23.34
CA ARG A 274 18.85 14.05 23.55
C ARG A 274 19.63 14.81 22.48
N ALA A 275 20.59 15.62 22.92
CA ALA A 275 21.41 16.45 22.06
C ALA A 275 21.87 15.64 20.82
N PRO A 276 21.85 16.23 19.61
CA PRO A 276 22.34 15.55 18.43
C PRO A 276 23.76 15.06 18.70
N LEU A 277 24.03 13.77 18.44
CA LEU A 277 25.39 13.29 18.40
C LEU A 277 26.15 14.09 17.33
N PRO A 278 27.42 14.49 17.57
CA PRO A 278 28.19 15.27 16.61
C PRO A 278 28.19 14.58 15.25
N GLN A 279 27.90 15.34 14.19
CA GLN A 279 27.97 14.88 12.81
C GLN A 279 29.43 14.63 12.41
N SER A 280 30.03 13.56 12.91
CA SER A 280 31.35 13.11 12.48
C SER A 280 31.50 11.60 12.72
N SER A 281 30.78 10.80 11.94
CA SER A 281 31.15 9.39 11.67
C SER A 281 30.35 8.71 10.56
N LEU A 282 29.29 9.32 10.01
CA LEU A 282 28.45 8.69 8.98
C LEU A 282 28.98 8.80 7.53
N ALA A 283 30.18 9.35 7.31
CA ALA A 283 30.72 9.59 5.96
C ALA A 283 31.98 8.78 5.60
N GLN A 284 32.37 7.75 6.38
CA GLN A 284 33.56 6.95 6.04
C GLN A 284 33.32 5.47 5.72
N ASP A 285 32.14 4.91 5.99
CA ASP A 285 31.88 3.47 5.76
C ASP A 285 31.12 3.13 4.46
N LEU A 286 31.05 4.07 3.50
CA LEU A 286 30.43 3.84 2.19
C LEU A 286 31.35 4.05 0.98
N GLN A 287 32.68 4.16 1.19
CA GLN A 287 33.66 4.31 0.10
C GLN A 287 34.78 3.25 0.08
N VAL A 288 34.54 2.03 0.59
CA VAL A 288 35.48 0.91 0.42
C VAL A 288 34.85 -0.24 -0.35
N VAL A 289 34.27 0.03 -1.53
CA VAL A 289 34.13 -0.97 -2.60
C VAL A 289 34.06 -0.24 -3.94
N GLN A 290 35.20 0.16 -4.51
CA GLN A 290 35.46 0.25 -5.97
C GLN A 290 36.85 0.86 -6.25
N SER A 291 37.51 0.34 -7.29
CA SER A 291 38.88 0.58 -7.81
C SER A 291 40.00 -0.19 -7.08
N ASP A 292 40.95 -0.88 -7.73
CA ASP A 292 41.17 -1.21 -9.14
C ASP A 292 42.22 -2.34 -9.25
N PRO A 293 42.40 -2.97 -10.43
CA PRO A 293 43.30 -4.10 -10.65
C PRO A 293 44.73 -3.63 -10.98
N GLN A 294 45.75 -4.30 -10.43
CA GLN A 294 47.10 -4.23 -10.98
C GLN A 294 47.81 -5.58 -10.96
N VAL A 295 48.21 -5.92 -12.18
CA VAL A 295 49.12 -6.97 -12.62
C VAL A 295 50.54 -6.63 -12.19
N ILE A 296 51.31 -7.59 -11.66
CA ILE A 296 52.77 -7.61 -11.80
C ILE A 296 53.22 -9.06 -12.07
N GLN A 297 54.03 -9.20 -13.13
CA GLN A 297 54.58 -10.41 -13.71
C GLN A 297 55.78 -10.99 -12.91
N SER A 298 56.05 -12.29 -13.11
CA SER A 298 57.35 -13.03 -13.23
C SER A 298 58.58 -12.55 -12.43
N ASP A 299 59.48 -13.36 -11.84
CA ASP A 299 59.92 -14.78 -11.84
C ASP A 299 61.14 -14.80 -10.84
N PRO A 300 62.03 -15.81 -10.71
CA PRO A 300 61.88 -17.26 -10.56
C PRO A 300 62.72 -17.84 -9.37
N SER A 301 62.57 -19.16 -9.13
CA SER A 301 63.57 -20.16 -8.65
C SER A 301 64.40 -19.94 -7.37
N THR A 302 64.29 -20.88 -6.41
CA THR A 302 65.36 -21.72 -5.75
C THR A 302 64.73 -22.39 -4.51
N SER A 303 64.48 -23.70 -4.50
CA SER A 303 65.36 -24.82 -4.05
C SER A 303 65.55 -24.96 -2.53
N GLU A 304 65.24 -26.18 -2.07
CA GLU A 304 65.84 -26.97 -0.96
C GLU A 304 65.27 -26.96 0.47
N SER A 305 65.05 -28.21 0.93
CA SER A 305 65.14 -28.78 2.29
C SER A 305 64.10 -28.32 3.32
N THR A 306 63.30 -29.18 3.96
CA THR A 306 63.49 -30.55 4.48
C THR A 306 62.13 -31.25 4.54
#